data_AF-A0A919RPM3-F1
#
_entry.id   AF-A0A919RPM3-F1
#
_cell.length_a   1.000
_cell.length_b   1.000
_cell.length_c   1.000
_cell.angle_alpha   90.00
_cell.angle_beta   90.00
_cell.angle_gamma   90.00
#
_symmetry.space_group_name_H-M   'P 1'
#
loop_
_entity.id
_entity.type
_entity.pdbx_description
1 polymer ?
#
loop_
_entity_poly.entity_id
_entity_poly.type
_entity_poly.pdbx_seq_one_letter_code
_entity_poly.pdbx_strand_id
1 'polypeptide(L)' 'MAVQRPSFATALTHLGEQGASLPMLMAESRHKKPENVRRYFKPSPEAIAEFTSLLATGGSMR' A
#
# COMPACT_ATOMS: atom_id res chain seq x y z
N MET A 1 5.30 -18.32 22.60
CA MET A 1 4.54 -17.99 21.38
C MET A 1 5.51 -17.41 20.36
N ALA A 2 5.84 -18.14 19.30
CA ALA A 2 6.70 -17.60 18.25
C ALA A 2 5.88 -16.63 17.40
N VAL A 3 6.21 -15.34 17.43
CA VAL A 3 5.62 -14.36 16.52
C VAL A 3 6.06 -14.75 15.12
N GLN A 4 5.13 -15.27 14.31
CA GLN A 4 5.36 -15.51 12.89
C GLN A 4 5.72 -14.16 12.27
N ARG A 5 7.00 -13.95 11.96
CA ARG A 5 7.43 -12.71 11.29
C ARG A 5 6.78 -12.72 9.90
N PRO A 6 5.96 -11.71 9.56
CA PRO A 6 5.38 -11.63 8.22
C PRO A 6 6.51 -11.59 7.20
N SER A 7 6.27 -12.23 6.05
CA SER A 7 7.19 -12.11 4.93
C SER A 7 7.38 -10.63 4.57
N PHE A 8 8.54 -10.27 4.02
CA PHE A 8 8.85 -8.88 3.66
C PHE A 8 7.78 -8.25 2.76
N ALA A 9 7.24 -9.02 1.82
CA ALA A 9 6.17 -8.57 0.93
C ALA A 9 4.86 -8.29 1.69
N THR A 10 4.45 -9.19 2.58
CA THR A 10 3.21 -9.02 3.37
C THR A 10 3.33 -7.89 4.39
N ALA A 11 4.52 -7.66 4.95
CA ALA A 11 4.78 -6.56 5.86
C ALA A 11 4.62 -5.19 5.16
N LEU A 12 5.14 -5.05 3.94
CA LEU A 12 5.01 -3.83 3.15
C LEU A 12 3.57 -3.59 2.68
N THR A 13 2.84 -4.65 2.32
CA THR A 13 1.42 -4.55 1.98
C THR A 13 0.61 -4.06 3.18
N HIS A 14 0.76 -4.65 4.37
CA HIS A 14 0.06 -4.21 5.57
C HIS A 14 0.42 -2.79 6.00
N LEU A 15 1.70 -2.41 5.90
CA LEU A 15 2.11 -1.04 6.19
C LEU A 15 1.45 -0.04 5.21
N GLY A 16 1.32 -0.44 3.95
CA GLY A 16 0.61 0.31 2.92
C GLY A 16 -0.90 0.46 3.21
N GLU A 17 -1.56 -0.61 3.63
CA GLU A 17 -2.98 -0.61 4.05
C GLU A 17 -3.22 0.28 5.28
N GLN A 18 -2.25 0.37 6.20
CA GLN A 18 -2.28 1.29 7.34
C GLN A 18 -2.05 2.76 6.96
N GLY A 19 -1.92 3.07 5.67
CA GLY A 19 -1.74 4.43 5.18
C GLY A 19 -0.32 4.97 5.33
N ALA A 20 0.69 4.10 5.47
CA ALA A 20 2.07 4.57 5.52
C ALA A 20 2.47 5.27 4.23
N SER A 21 3.18 6.38 4.39
CA SER A 21 3.65 7.19 3.28
C SER A 21 4.75 6.47 2.48
N LEU A 22 4.89 6.84 1.21
CA LEU A 22 5.94 6.31 0.33
C LEU A 22 7.36 6.45 0.92
N PRO A 23 7.75 7.58 1.57
CA PRO A 23 9.03 7.68 2.26
C PRO A 23 9.22 6.65 3.39
N MET A 24 8.17 6.37 4.15
CA MET A 24 8.20 5.39 5.24
C MET A 24 8.37 3.96 4.70
N LEU A 25 7.63 3.62 3.63
CA LEU A 25 7.78 2.36 2.92
C LEU A 25 9.18 2.21 2.28
N MET A 26 9.76 3.29 1.75
CA MET A 26 11.14 3.29 1.22
C MET A 26 12.19 3.07 2.31
N ALA A 27 12.01 3.66 3.49
CA ALA A 27 12.90 3.44 4.63
C ALA A 27 12.89 1.98 5.10
N GLU A 28 11.69 1.40 5.24
CA GLU A 28 11.52 0.01 5.67
C GLU A 28 12.04 -0.99 4.63
N SER A 29 11.75 -0.74 3.35
CA SER A 29 12.18 -1.62 2.26
C SER A 29 13.63 -1.41 1.81
N ARG A 30 14.26 -0.30 2.23
CA ARG A 30 15.59 0.18 1.79
C ARG A 30 15.72 0.34 0.26
N HIS A 31 14.60 0.53 -0.44
CA HIS A 31 14.61 0.77 -1.88
C HIS A 31 15.04 2.20 -2.19
N LYS A 32 15.95 2.34 -3.16
CA LYS A 32 16.38 3.65 -3.67
C LYS A 32 15.40 4.29 -4.65
N LYS A 33 14.55 3.47 -5.27
CA LYS A 33 13.60 3.91 -6.30
C LYS A 33 12.16 3.59 -5.89
N PRO A 34 11.23 4.54 -6.01
CA PRO A 34 9.84 4.34 -5.61
C PRO A 34 9.14 3.29 -6.47
N GLU A 35 9.53 3.13 -7.74
CA GLU A 35 9.01 2.08 -8.63
C GLU A 35 9.23 0.65 -8.10
N ASN A 36 10.27 0.42 -7.30
CA ASN A 36 10.56 -0.89 -6.72
C ASN A 36 9.71 -1.15 -5.47
N VAL A 37 9.41 -0.12 -4.67
CA VAL A 37 8.48 -0.21 -3.53
C VAL A 37 7.07 -0.53 -4.00
N ARG A 38 6.62 0.14 -5.07
CA ARG A 38 5.26 0.02 -5.61
C ARG A 38 4.91 -1.41 -6.05
N ARG A 39 5.90 -2.25 -6.38
CA ARG A 39 5.69 -3.67 -6.73
C ARG A 39 5.16 -4.52 -5.57
N TYR A 40 5.38 -4.07 -4.33
CA TYR A 40 4.90 -4.73 -3.11
C TYR A 40 3.60 -4.13 -2.58
N PHE A 41 3.16 -3.01 -3.15
CA PHE A 41 1.89 -2.39 -2.81
C PHE A 41 0.78 -3.03 -3.64
N LYS A 42 0.16 -4.08 -3.09
CA LYS A 42 -1.03 -4.71 -3.65
C LYS A 42 -2.22 -4.27 -2.79
N PRO A 43 -2.96 -3.23 -3.19
CA PRO A 43 -4.08 -2.76 -2.38
C PRO A 43 -5.13 -3.86 -2.24
N SER A 44 -5.74 -3.95 -1.05
CA SER A 44 -6.81 -4.90 -0.80
C SER A 44 -8.05 -4.57 -1.65
N PRO A 45 -8.93 -5.56 -1.93
CA PRO A 45 -10.20 -5.31 -2.61
C PRO A 45 -11.04 -4.20 -1.95
N GLU A 46 -10.99 -4.10 -0.62
CA GLU A 46 -11.71 -3.10 0.17
C GLU A 46 -11.14 -1.70 -0.09
N ALA A 47 -9.81 -1.54 -0.05
CA ALA A 47 -9.16 -0.26 -0.36
C ALA A 47 -9.46 0.20 -1.80
N ILE A 48 -9.54 -0.74 -2.74
CA ILE A 48 -9.95 -0.45 -4.13
C ILE A 48 -11.41 0.00 -4.18
N ALA A 49 -12.31 -0.67 -3.45
CA ALA A 49 -13.73 -0.31 -3.42
C ALA A 49 -13.97 1.07 -2.79
N GLU A 50 -13.28 1.41 -1.71
CA GLU A 50 -13.33 2.75 -1.10
C GLU A 50 -12.84 3.81 -2.06
N PHE A 51 -11.67 3.61 -2.67
CA PHE A 51 -11.11 4.54 -3.66
C PHE A 51 -12.05 4.72 -4.86
N THR A 52 -12.63 3.63 -5.36
CA THR A 52 -13.58 3.67 -6.49
C THR A 52 -14.88 4.41 -6.10
N SER A 53 -15.35 4.24 -4.86
CA SER A 53 -16.54 4.95 -4.35
C SER A 53 -16.30 6.47 -4.24
N LEU A 54 -15.10 6.88 -3.84
CA LEU A 54 -14.69 8.30 -3.86
C LEU A 54 -14.70 8.86 -5.29
N LEU A 55 -14.15 8.12 -6.26
CA LEU A 55 -14.16 8.54 -7.67
C LEU A 55 -15.57 8.59 -8.26
N ALA A 56 -16.43 7.63 -7.92
CA ALA A 56 -17.82 7.59 -8.37
C ALA A 56 -18.63 8.79 -7.84
N THR A 57 -18.35 9.23 -6.61
CA THR A 57 -19.00 10.40 -5.99
C THR A 57 -18.45 11.73 -6.54
N GLY A 58 -17.26 11.71 -7.16
CA GLY A 58 -16.60 12.89 -7.77
C GLY A 58 -16.63 12.93 -9.29
N GLY A 59 -17.48 12.14 -9.95
CA GLY A 59 -17.56 12.00 -11.41
C GLY A 59 -18.02 13.25 -12.16
N SER A 60 -17.23 14.33 -12.13
CA SER A 60 -17.23 15.35 -13.18
C SER A 60 -15.81 15.43 -13.75
N MET A 61 -15.47 14.45 -14.58
CA MET A 61 -14.36 14.62 -15.52
C MET A 61 -14.92 15.41 -16.72
N ARG A 62 -14.91 16.74 -16.58
CA ARG A 62 -15.01 17.69 -17.69
C ARG A 62 -13.63 18.21 -18.02
#